data_AF-A0A7V2RFS1-F1
#
_entry.id   AF-A0A7V2RFS1-F1
#
_cell.length_a   1.000
_cell.length_b   1.000
_cell.length_c   1.000
_cell.angle_alpha   90.00
_cell.angle_beta   90.00
_cell.angle_gamma   90.00
#
_symmetry.space_group_name_H-M   'P 1'
#
loop_
_entity.id
_entity.type
_entity.pdbx_description
1 polymer ?
#
loop_
_entity_poly.entity_id
_entity_poly.type
_entity_poly.pdbx_seq_one_letter_code
_entity_poly.pdbx_strand_id
1 'polypeptide(L)' 'MGYFKILAAIPGFFLSSLFLMLLWDPIREHLGWGDIGYVTAMLITITLWLVVAPLAAVGKKYHH' A
#
# COMPACT_ATOMS: atom_id res chain seq x y z
N MET A 1 -3.11 17.37 17.73
CA MET A 1 -1.89 16.66 17.29
C MET A 1 -2.11 15.91 15.96
N GLY A 2 -2.27 16.62 14.83
CA GLY A 2 -2.65 16.00 13.53
C GLY A 2 -1.58 16.09 12.44
N TYR A 3 -0.88 17.22 12.31
CA TYR A 3 0.05 17.48 11.20
C TYR A 3 1.28 16.57 11.16
N PHE A 4 1.85 16.22 12.33
CA PHE A 4 2.98 15.28 12.40
C PHE A 4 2.62 13.86 11.93
N LYS A 5 1.35 13.45 12.04
CA LYS A 5 0.90 12.14 11.56
C LYS A 5 0.89 12.06 10.04
N ILE A 6 0.65 13.18 9.36
CA ILE A 6 0.70 13.29 7.90
C ILE A 6 2.15 13.23 7.42
N LEU A 7 3.08 13.92 8.10
CA LEU A 7 4.51 13.84 7.81
C LEU A 7 5.08 12.43 8.01
N ALA A 8 4.63 11.70 9.03
CA ALA A 8 5.02 10.31 9.25
C ALA A 8 4.45 9.32 8.22
N ALA A 9 3.38 9.68 7.49
CA ALA A 9 2.81 8.82 6.44
C ALA A 9 3.73 8.71 5.21
N ILE A 10 4.54 9.75 4.96
CA ILE A 10 5.48 9.80 3.83
C ILE A 10 6.50 8.65 3.90
N PRO A 11 7.32 8.50 4.96
CA PRO A 11 8.24 7.37 5.06
C PRO A 11 7.52 6.02 5.13
N GLY A 12 6.32 5.96 5.74
CA GLY A 12 5.50 4.75 5.75
C GLY A 12 5.08 4.28 4.36
N PHE A 13 4.76 5.22 3.46
CA PHE A 13 4.43 4.93 2.06
C PHE A 13 5.61 4.31 1.30
N PHE A 14 6.79 4.94 1.38
CA PHE A 14 7.99 4.42 0.71
C PHE A 14 8.37 3.03 1.20
N LEU A 15 8.33 2.82 2.53
CA LEU A 15 8.62 1.52 3.12
C LEU A 15 7.59 0.47 2.71
N SER A 16 6.31 0.83 2.60
CA SER A 16 5.25 -0.05 2.10
C SER A 16 5.52 -0.49 0.66
N SER A 17 5.94 0.43 -0.22
CA SER A 17 6.29 0.09 -1.60
C SER A 17 7.54 -0.78 -1.72
N LEU A 18 8.53 -0.57 -0.82
CA LEU A 18 9.71 -1.42 -0.75
C LEU A 18 9.34 -2.83 -0.32
N PHE A 19 8.51 -2.98 0.73
CA PHE A 19 8.01 -4.28 1.15
C PHE A 19 7.18 -4.96 0.06
N LEU A 20 6.32 -4.22 -0.65
CA LEU A 20 5.54 -4.78 -1.75
C LEU A 20 6.45 -5.36 -2.84
N MET A 21 7.53 -4.66 -3.19
CA MET A 21 8.53 -5.16 -4.14
C MET A 21 9.26 -6.41 -3.61
N LEU A 22 9.69 -6.40 -2.34
CA LEU A 22 10.43 -7.51 -1.73
C LEU A 22 9.57 -8.77 -1.52
N LEU A 23 8.28 -8.59 -1.23
CA LEU A 23 7.33 -9.68 -1.03
C LEU A 23 6.55 -10.01 -2.32
N TRP A 24 7.04 -9.57 -3.49
CA TRP A 24 6.38 -9.80 -4.77
C TRP A 24 6.48 -11.25 -5.26
N ASP A 25 7.54 -11.96 -4.88
CA ASP A 25 7.85 -13.30 -5.40
C ASP A 25 6.68 -14.31 -5.33
N PRO A 26 5.96 -14.48 -4.20
CA PRO A 26 4.83 -15.40 -4.16
C PRO A 26 3.68 -14.99 -5.10
N ILE A 27 3.47 -13.68 -5.28
CA ILE A 27 2.39 -13.15 -6.10
C ILE A 27 2.72 -13.37 -7.58
N ARG A 28 3.96 -13.11 -7.99
CA ARG A 28 4.42 -13.25 -9.37
C ARG A 28 4.32 -14.71 -9.84
N GLU A 29 4.64 -15.66 -8.98
CA GLU A 29 4.58 -17.10 -9.28
C GLU A 29 3.15 -17.58 -9.52
N HIS A 30 2.20 -17.13 -8.69
CA HIS A 30 0.80 -17.50 -8.84
C HIS A 30 0.12 -16.87 -10.06
N LEU A 31 0.55 -15.68 -10.48
CA LEU A 31 -0.05 -14.93 -11.58
C LEU A 31 0.68 -15.12 -12.92
N GLY A 32 1.86 -15.77 -12.91
CA GLY A 32 2.72 -15.88 -14.09
C GLY A 32 3.27 -14.54 -14.57
N TRP A 33 3.45 -13.59 -13.64
CA TRP A 33 3.94 -12.24 -13.94
C TRP A 33 5.44 -12.12 -13.73
N GLY A 34 6.05 -11.14 -14.40
CA GLY A 34 7.46 -10.80 -14.21
C GLY A 34 7.72 -10.04 -12.91
N ASP A 35 9.00 -9.78 -12.65
CA ASP A 35 9.41 -8.90 -11.56
C ASP A 35 8.94 -7.47 -11.76
N ILE A 36 8.67 -6.81 -10.64
CA ILE A 36 8.31 -5.39 -10.62
C ILE A 36 9.48 -4.56 -10.12
N GLY A 37 9.74 -3.45 -10.80
CA GLY A 37 10.65 -2.43 -10.30
C GLY A 37 10.02 -1.59 -9.18
N TYR A 38 10.85 -0.83 -8.49
CA TYR A 38 10.42 0.02 -7.38
C TYR A 38 9.33 1.02 -7.76
N VAL A 39 9.42 1.64 -8.94
CA VAL A 39 8.39 2.59 -9.43
C VAL A 39 7.03 1.89 -9.60
N THR A 40 7.02 0.69 -10.16
CA THR A 40 5.79 -0.11 -10.30
C THR A 40 5.22 -0.46 -8.93
N ALA A 41 6.07 -0.84 -7.97
CA ALA A 41 5.64 -1.10 -6.60
C ALA A 41 5.05 0.16 -5.91
N MET A 42 5.62 1.34 -6.17
CA MET A 42 5.05 2.62 -5.70
C MET A 42 3.66 2.86 -6.30
N LEU A 43 3.46 2.64 -7.60
CA LEU A 43 2.16 2.81 -8.25
C LEU A 43 1.11 1.84 -7.70
N ILE A 44 1.47 0.58 -7.47
CA ILE A 44 0.58 -0.41 -6.84
C ILE A 44 0.23 0.05 -5.42
N THR A 45 1.21 0.52 -4.66
CA THR A 45 0.98 1.03 -3.29
C THR A 45 0.01 2.21 -3.29
N ILE A 46 0.17 3.19 -4.19
CA ILE A 46 -0.77 4.31 -4.31
C ILE A 46 -2.18 3.81 -4.63
N THR A 47 -2.27 2.87 -5.58
CA THR A 47 -3.55 2.28 -6.00
C THR A 47 -4.26 1.62 -4.82
N LEU A 48 -3.53 0.84 -4.02
CA LEU A 48 -4.06 0.22 -2.80
C LEU A 48 -4.54 1.27 -1.79
N TRP A 49 -3.76 2.31 -1.53
CA TRP A 49 -4.15 3.37 -0.59
C TRP A 49 -5.44 4.09 -1.02
N LEU A 50 -5.55 4.40 -2.33
CA LEU A 50 -6.73 5.05 -2.88
C LEU A 50 -7.97 4.16 -2.79
N VAL A 51 -7.84 2.86 -3.06
CA VAL A 51 -8.95 1.90 -2.98
C VAL A 51 -9.33 1.61 -1.53
N VAL A 52 -8.36 1.43 -0.62
CA VAL A 52 -8.61 1.02 0.77
C VAL A 52 -9.20 2.17 1.61
N ALA A 53 -8.90 3.43 1.30
CA ALA A 53 -9.38 4.55 2.13
C ALA A 53 -10.93 4.61 2.26
N PRO A 54 -11.72 4.51 1.18
CA PRO A 54 -13.18 4.37 1.27
C PRO A 54 -13.64 3.12 2.03
N LEU A 55 -13.00 1.96 1.78
CA LEU A 55 -13.31 0.69 2.45
C LEU A 55 -13.14 0.78 3.98
N ALA A 56 -12.03 1.37 4.43
CA ALA A 56 -11.76 1.61 5.84
C ALA A 56 -12.76 2.60 6.48
N ALA A 57 -13.21 3.60 5.72
CA ALA A 57 -14.19 4.57 6.19
C ALA A 57 -15.57 3.93 6.45
N VAL A 58 -15.99 2.98 5.61
CA VAL A 58 -17.25 2.24 5.80
C VAL A 58 -17.16 1.26 6.97
N GLY A 59 -16.05 0.52 7.11
CA GLY A 59 -15.87 -0.47 8.18
C GLY A 59 -15.92 0.11 9.60
N LYS A 60 -15.50 1.37 9.78
CA LYS A 60 -15.55 2.06 11.08
C LYS A 60 -16.96 2.23 11.65
N LYS A 61 -18.00 2.16 10.80
CA LYS A 61 -19.40 2.44 11.20
C LYS A 61 -20.12 1.28 11.90
N TYR A 62 -19.52 0.08 11.96
CA TYR A 62 -20.15 -1.14 12.50
C TYR A 62 -19.69 -1.55 13.91
N HIS A 63 -18.84 -0.76 14.57
CA HIS A 63 -18.41 -0.99 15.96
C HIS A 63 -19.07 -0.01 16.94
N HIS A 64 -20.41 0.00 17.00
CA HIS A 64 -21.19 0.70 18.02
C HIS A 64 -22.05 -0.28 18.80
#